data_AF-A0A542UUT9-F1
#
_entry.id   AF-A0A542UUT9-F1
#
_cell.length_a   1.000
_cell.length_b   1.000
_cell.length_c   1.000
_cell.angle_alpha   90.00
_cell.angle_beta   90.00
_cell.angle_gamma   90.00
#
_symmetry.space_group_name_H-M   'P 1'
#
loop_
_entity.id
_entity.type
_entity.pdbx_description
1 polymer ?
#
loop_
_entity_poly.entity_id
_entity_poly.type
_entity_poly.pdbx_seq_one_letter_code
_entity_poly.pdbx_strand_id
1 'polypeptide(L)'
;MEITRLQPAGLVVSPAFSHVAVVPPGATTIYLGGQNGVDETGALVSPDVGAQASRALDNAAVALVAAGATLADVVQWTVLIAADADLGAAYGAIAHRLGGSGAPPLVTAARVAGLGVPGALIEVSAVAATVPARQD
;
A
#
# COMPACT_ATOMS: atom_id res chain seq x y z
N MET A 1 2.18 16.87 16.07
CA MET A 1 1.58 15.58 16.43
C MET A 1 2.01 14.58 15.37
N GLU A 2 2.12 13.30 15.67
CA GLU A 2 2.67 12.33 14.71
C GLU A 2 1.71 11.15 14.53
N ILE A 3 1.73 10.57 13.33
CA ILE A 3 1.04 9.31 13.05
C ILE A 3 1.83 8.20 13.74
N THR A 4 1.19 7.48 14.66
CA THR A 4 1.85 6.40 15.41
C THR A 4 1.37 5.06 14.90
N ARG A 5 2.29 4.11 14.71
CA ARG A 5 1.99 2.72 14.37
C ARG A 5 2.52 1.81 15.47
N LEU A 6 1.68 0.89 15.95
CA LEU A 6 1.92 0.13 17.17
C LEU A 6 1.97 -1.37 16.90
N GLN A 7 2.92 -2.02 17.56
CA GLN A 7 3.07 -3.47 17.63
C GLN A 7 3.04 -3.88 19.11
N PRO A 8 1.85 -3.98 19.72
CA PRO A 8 1.70 -4.15 21.16
C PRO A 8 2.15 -5.55 21.62
N ALA A 9 2.59 -5.64 22.88
CA ALA A 9 2.88 -6.91 23.52
C ALA A 9 1.66 -7.85 23.49
N GLY A 10 1.90 -9.15 23.32
CA GLY A 10 0.86 -10.17 23.20
C GLY A 10 0.42 -10.45 21.75
N LEU A 11 0.91 -9.69 20.77
CA LEU A 11 0.73 -9.97 19.34
C LEU A 11 2.07 -10.20 18.64
N VAL A 12 2.01 -10.78 17.43
CA VAL A 12 3.20 -10.99 16.59
C VAL A 12 3.89 -9.66 16.27
N VAL A 13 5.20 -9.58 16.45
CA VAL A 13 6.00 -8.45 15.94
C VAL A 13 6.43 -8.79 14.51
N SER A 14 6.07 -7.96 13.55
CA SER A 14 6.27 -8.20 12.12
C SER A 14 7.05 -7.07 11.47
N PRO A 15 8.08 -7.35 10.66
CA PRO A 15 8.73 -6.32 9.85
C PRO A 15 7.85 -5.85 8.69
N ALA A 16 6.76 -6.55 8.39
CA ALA A 16 5.90 -6.27 7.23
C ALA A 16 4.62 -5.49 7.58
N PHE A 17 4.16 -5.50 8.84
CA PHE A 17 2.93 -4.79 9.22
C PHE A 17 2.87 -4.42 10.71
N SER A 18 2.15 -3.35 11.02
CA SER A 18 1.72 -2.98 12.37
C SER A 18 0.27 -3.40 12.64
N HIS A 19 -0.11 -3.48 13.92
CA HIS A 19 -1.46 -3.91 14.33
C HIS A 19 -2.45 -2.74 14.46
N VAL A 20 -1.95 -1.57 14.87
CA VAL A 20 -2.77 -0.38 15.13
C VAL A 20 -2.06 0.85 14.59
N ALA A 21 -2.81 1.78 14.01
CA ALA A 21 -2.34 3.12 13.71
C ALA A 21 -3.25 4.17 14.34
N VAL A 22 -2.63 5.23 14.86
CA VAL A 22 -3.31 6.38 15.43
C VAL A 22 -2.98 7.58 14.54
N VAL A 23 -4.00 8.10 13.87
CA VAL A 23 -3.92 9.35 13.10
C VAL A 23 -4.39 10.50 14.03
N PRO A 24 -3.53 11.48 14.33
CA PRO A 24 -3.86 12.53 15.28
C PRO A 24 -4.88 13.53 14.72
N PRO A 25 -5.61 14.25 15.61
CA PRO A 25 -6.33 15.46 15.24
C PRO A 25 -5.47 16.44 14.42
N GLY A 26 -6.09 17.08 13.42
CA GLY A 26 -5.42 18.04 12.54
C GLY A 26 -4.64 17.41 11.37
N ALA A 27 -4.57 16.08 11.28
CA ALA A 27 -4.06 15.40 10.10
C ALA A 27 -5.08 15.42 8.94
N THR A 28 -4.58 15.41 7.71
CA THR A 28 -5.40 15.14 6.51
C THR A 28 -5.37 13.64 6.23
N THR A 29 -6.54 13.00 6.12
CA THR A 29 -6.65 11.60 5.72
C THR A 29 -6.94 11.51 4.23
N ILE A 30 -6.22 10.63 3.53
CA ILE A 30 -6.28 10.45 2.08
C ILE A 30 -6.71 9.02 1.80
N TYR A 31 -7.75 8.87 0.99
CA TYR A 31 -8.27 7.57 0.56
C TYR A 31 -7.83 7.30 -0.88
N LEU A 32 -7.05 6.24 -1.07
CA LEU A 32 -6.52 5.82 -2.37
C LEU A 32 -7.30 4.61 -2.87
N GLY A 33 -7.97 4.78 -4.01
CA GLY A 33 -8.68 3.70 -4.70
C GLY A 33 -7.73 2.63 -5.27
N GLY A 34 -8.28 1.46 -5.60
CA GLY A 34 -7.51 0.32 -6.09
C GLY A 34 -6.62 0.64 -7.29
N GLN A 35 -5.37 0.19 -7.22
CA GLN A 35 -4.37 0.28 -8.28
C GLN A 35 -3.95 -1.13 -8.71
N ASN A 36 -4.03 -1.39 -10.01
CA ASN A 36 -3.51 -2.60 -10.64
C ASN A 36 -2.20 -2.30 -11.38
N GLY A 37 -1.57 -3.35 -11.92
CA GLY A 37 -0.40 -3.25 -12.79
C GLY A 37 -0.72 -2.79 -14.23
N VAL A 38 -1.51 -1.72 -14.37
CA VAL A 38 -1.90 -1.16 -15.68
C VAL A 38 -1.17 0.13 -16.01
N ASP A 39 -1.09 0.45 -17.29
CA ASP A 39 -0.63 1.74 -17.80
C ASP A 39 -1.73 2.81 -17.85
N GLU A 40 -1.40 4.01 -18.35
CA GLU A 40 -2.32 5.14 -18.47
C GLU A 40 -3.47 4.89 -19.45
N THR A 41 -3.35 3.89 -20.32
CA THR A 41 -4.42 3.44 -21.22
C THR A 41 -5.33 2.40 -20.57
N GLY A 42 -4.95 1.90 -19.39
CA GLY A 42 -5.62 0.80 -18.68
C GLY A 42 -5.15 -0.58 -19.12
N ALA A 43 -4.13 -0.69 -19.96
CA ALA A 43 -3.57 -1.97 -20.40
C ALA A 43 -2.59 -2.53 -19.36
N LEU A 44 -2.60 -3.85 -19.15
CA LEU A 44 -1.62 -4.50 -18.27
C LEU A 44 -0.20 -4.34 -18.82
N VAL A 45 0.73 -3.98 -17.95
CA VAL A 45 2.14 -3.80 -18.36
C VAL A 45 2.90 -5.12 -18.54
N SER A 46 2.40 -6.20 -17.95
CA SER A 46 3.06 -7.51 -17.92
C SER A 46 2.10 -8.61 -17.45
N PRO A 47 2.27 -9.86 -17.89
CA PRO A 47 1.62 -11.02 -17.27
C PRO A 47 2.32 -11.47 -15.96
N ASP A 48 3.51 -10.95 -15.65
CA ASP A 48 4.27 -11.28 -14.44
C ASP A 48 3.75 -10.51 -13.21
N VAL A 49 3.51 -11.23 -12.10
CA VAL A 49 2.95 -10.63 -10.88
C VAL A 49 3.90 -9.65 -10.20
N GLY A 50 5.22 -9.86 -10.29
CA GLY A 50 6.22 -8.94 -9.71
C GLY A 50 6.24 -7.61 -10.44
N ALA A 51 6.19 -7.65 -11.79
CA ALA A 51 6.05 -6.48 -12.64
C ALA A 51 4.72 -5.76 -12.41
N GLN A 52 3.60 -6.48 -12.30
CA GLN A 52 2.31 -5.88 -11.97
C GLN A 52 2.30 -5.24 -10.58
N ALA A 53 2.89 -5.87 -9.57
CA ALA A 53 2.98 -5.34 -8.21
C ALA A 53 3.81 -4.04 -8.16
N SER A 54 4.95 -4.02 -8.84
CA SER A 54 5.79 -2.82 -8.98
C SER A 54 5.01 -1.68 -9.62
N ARG A 55 4.29 -1.97 -10.71
CA ARG A 55 3.49 -0.96 -11.41
C ARG A 55 2.29 -0.48 -10.60
N ALA A 56 1.60 -1.37 -9.89
CA ALA A 56 0.51 -1.00 -9.00
C ALA A 56 0.99 -0.02 -7.91
N LEU A 57 2.20 -0.24 -7.37
CA LEU A 57 2.81 0.65 -6.40
C LEU A 57 3.24 2.00 -7.02
N ASP A 58 3.70 2.01 -8.27
CA ASP A 58 3.99 3.25 -9.01
C ASP A 58 2.71 4.08 -9.22
N ASN A 59 1.63 3.44 -9.64
CA ASN A 59 0.33 4.08 -9.81
C ASN A 59 -0.18 4.64 -8.47
N ALA A 60 0.02 3.90 -7.37
CA ALA A 60 -0.32 4.40 -6.04
C ALA A 60 0.53 5.62 -5.63
N ALA A 61 1.83 5.62 -5.93
CA ALA A 61 2.69 6.78 -5.68
C ALA A 61 2.23 8.02 -6.47
N VAL A 62 1.88 7.86 -7.75
CA VAL A 62 1.32 8.94 -8.58
C VAL A 62 0.03 9.51 -7.95
N ALA A 63 -0.88 8.64 -7.53
CA ALA A 63 -2.13 9.06 -6.90
C ALA A 63 -1.91 9.81 -5.57
N LEU A 64 -0.97 9.36 -4.73
CA LEU A 64 -0.63 10.04 -3.48
C LEU A 64 0.01 11.40 -3.73
N VAL A 65 0.90 11.52 -4.72
CA VAL A 65 1.55 12.80 -5.07
C VAL A 65 0.52 13.85 -5.49
N ALA A 66 -0.55 13.45 -6.20
CA ALA A 66 -1.64 14.35 -6.55
C ALA A 66 -2.38 14.93 -5.30
N ALA A 67 -2.29 14.25 -4.16
CA ALA A 67 -2.81 14.70 -2.86
C ALA A 67 -1.74 15.31 -1.94
N GLY A 68 -0.52 15.53 -2.44
CA GLY A 68 0.60 16.07 -1.64
C GLY A 68 1.17 15.07 -0.63
N ALA A 69 1.01 13.77 -0.87
CA ALA A 69 1.52 12.68 -0.03
C ALA A 69 2.45 11.75 -0.79
N THR A 70 3.08 10.83 -0.07
CA THR A 70 4.03 9.84 -0.57
C THR A 70 3.70 8.45 -0.02
N LEU A 71 4.37 7.41 -0.51
CA LEU A 71 4.21 6.06 0.03
C LEU A 71 4.57 5.96 1.54
N ALA A 72 5.41 6.85 2.05
CA ALA A 72 5.76 6.89 3.48
C ALA A 72 4.60 7.32 4.38
N ASP A 73 3.65 8.08 3.82
CA ASP A 73 2.45 8.59 4.49
C ASP A 73 1.33 7.55 4.57
N VAL A 74 1.50 6.39 3.93
CA VAL A 74 0.50 5.31 3.97
C VAL A 74 0.37 4.77 5.38
N VAL A 75 -0.87 4.74 5.88
CA VAL A 75 -1.23 4.24 7.20
C VAL A 75 -1.65 2.77 7.10
N GLN A 76 -2.39 2.41 6.05
CA GLN A 76 -2.89 1.07 5.83
C GLN A 76 -2.91 0.71 4.35
N TRP A 77 -2.48 -0.50 4.03
CA TRP A 77 -2.67 -1.15 2.74
C TRP A 77 -3.78 -2.20 2.81
N THR A 78 -4.56 -2.30 1.73
CA THR A 78 -5.36 -3.49 1.41
C THR A 78 -4.78 -4.11 0.14
N VAL A 79 -4.49 -5.41 0.19
CA VAL A 79 -3.86 -6.15 -0.90
C VAL A 79 -4.78 -7.29 -1.32
N LEU A 80 -5.26 -7.25 -2.55
CA LEU A 80 -5.98 -8.36 -3.17
C LEU A 80 -5.07 -9.00 -4.20
N ILE A 81 -4.87 -10.31 -4.09
CA ILE A 81 -4.03 -11.07 -5.02
C ILE A 81 -4.85 -12.22 -5.61
N ALA A 82 -4.72 -12.44 -6.92
CA ALA A 82 -5.39 -13.56 -7.59
C ALA A 82 -4.97 -14.89 -6.94
N ALA A 83 -5.90 -15.84 -6.85
CA ALA A 83 -5.72 -17.07 -6.08
C ALA A 83 -4.48 -17.87 -6.50
N ASP A 84 -4.18 -17.89 -7.80
CA ASP A 84 -3.09 -18.59 -8.46
C ASP A 84 -1.79 -17.77 -8.58
N ALA A 85 -1.81 -16.49 -8.22
CA ALA A 85 -0.64 -15.64 -8.32
C ALA A 85 0.38 -15.91 -7.17
N ASP A 86 1.66 -15.76 -7.52
CA ASP A 86 2.78 -15.91 -6.59
C ASP A 86 2.91 -14.66 -5.71
N LEU A 87 2.45 -14.79 -4.46
CA LEU A 87 2.55 -13.74 -3.44
C LEU A 87 3.99 -13.41 -3.07
N GLY A 88 4.89 -14.40 -3.08
CA GLY A 88 6.30 -14.21 -2.76
C GLY A 88 6.99 -13.37 -3.82
N ALA A 89 6.73 -13.65 -5.10
CA ALA A 89 7.22 -12.84 -6.22
C ALA A 89 6.66 -11.41 -6.19
N ALA A 90 5.35 -11.27 -5.95
CA ALA A 90 4.69 -9.97 -5.84
C ALA A 90 5.32 -9.10 -4.74
N TYR A 91 5.43 -9.65 -3.53
CA TYR A 91 6.00 -8.95 -2.38
C TYR A 91 7.50 -8.70 -2.56
N GLY A 92 8.25 -9.69 -3.04
CA GLY A 92 9.69 -9.58 -3.28
C GLY A 92 10.06 -8.43 -4.22
N ALA A 93 9.22 -8.16 -5.23
CA ALA A 93 9.42 -7.05 -6.15
C ALA A 93 9.31 -5.67 -5.48
N ILE A 94 8.48 -5.53 -4.44
CA ILE A 94 8.13 -4.21 -3.87
C ILE A 94 8.56 -3.99 -2.42
N ALA A 95 8.98 -5.03 -1.69
CA ALA A 95 9.26 -4.95 -0.25
C ALA A 95 10.26 -3.84 0.12
N HIS A 96 11.29 -3.65 -0.71
CA HIS A 96 12.31 -2.61 -0.51
C HIS A 96 11.77 -1.17 -0.61
N ARG A 97 10.61 -0.98 -1.26
CA ARG A 97 9.95 0.32 -1.45
C ARG A 97 8.90 0.62 -0.39
N LEU A 98 8.43 -0.42 0.30
CA LEU A 98 7.46 -0.31 1.39
C LEU A 98 8.13 -0.08 2.74
N GLY A 99 9.44 -0.31 2.83
CA GLY A 99 10.25 0.01 3.99
C GLY A 99 10.42 1.52 4.18
N GLY A 100 10.00 2.03 5.33
CA GLY A 100 10.25 3.41 5.77
C GLY A 100 11.00 3.44 7.10
N SER A 101 11.28 4.64 7.60
CA SER A 101 11.75 4.80 8.98
C SER A 101 10.61 4.48 9.96
N GLY A 102 10.91 3.65 10.97
CA GLY A 102 9.96 3.29 12.02
C GLY A 102 9.11 2.04 11.70
N ALA A 103 7.97 1.92 12.38
CA ALA A 103 7.11 0.75 12.25
C ALA A 103 6.36 0.74 10.89
N PRO A 104 6.18 -0.43 10.27
CA PRO A 104 5.52 -0.57 8.96
C PRO A 104 4.02 -0.23 9.03
N PRO A 105 3.36 0.10 7.90
CA PRO A 105 1.92 0.37 7.85
C PRO A 105 1.08 -0.85 8.28
N LEU A 106 -0.23 -0.65 8.46
CA LEU A 106 -1.17 -1.76 8.60
C LEU A 106 -1.32 -2.46 7.25
N VAL A 107 -1.59 -3.77 7.26
CA VAL A 107 -1.82 -4.54 6.04
C VAL A 107 -3.00 -5.48 6.25
N THR A 108 -3.99 -5.41 5.36
CA THR A 108 -4.98 -6.46 5.16
C THR A 108 -4.73 -7.10 3.80
N ALA A 109 -4.69 -8.43 3.74
CA ALA A 109 -4.45 -9.14 2.49
C ALA A 109 -5.42 -10.30 2.30
N ALA A 110 -5.86 -10.54 1.06
CA ALA A 110 -6.71 -11.66 0.71
C ALA A 110 -6.34 -12.24 -0.66
N ARG A 111 -6.43 -13.56 -0.78
CA ARG A 111 -6.49 -14.24 -2.08
C ARG A 111 -7.93 -14.15 -2.60
N VAL A 112 -8.10 -13.71 -3.84
CA VAL A 112 -9.40 -13.52 -4.49
C VAL A 112 -9.50 -14.35 -5.77
N ALA A 113 -10.71 -14.70 -6.18
CA ALA A 113 -10.94 -15.48 -7.40
C ALA A 113 -10.56 -14.74 -8.69
N GLY A 114 -10.52 -13.40 -8.64
CA GLY A 114 -10.16 -12.52 -9.75
C GLY A 114 -10.30 -11.05 -9.36
N LEU A 115 -9.85 -10.18 -10.24
CA LEU A 115 -9.88 -8.72 -10.07
C LEU A 115 -10.72 -8.06 -11.18
N GLY A 116 -11.02 -6.78 -11.01
CA GLY A 116 -11.87 -6.04 -11.96
C GLY A 116 -11.25 -5.91 -13.36
N VAL A 117 -9.92 -5.74 -13.43
CA VAL A 117 -9.18 -5.71 -14.70
C VAL A 117 -8.86 -7.14 -15.14
N PRO A 118 -9.32 -7.59 -16.33
CA PRO A 118 -9.00 -8.92 -16.84
C PRO A 118 -7.48 -9.14 -16.94
N GLY A 119 -7.00 -10.23 -16.33
CA GLY A 119 -5.57 -10.59 -16.29
C GLY A 119 -4.75 -9.89 -15.20
N ALA A 120 -5.34 -8.97 -14.43
CA ALA A 120 -4.68 -8.42 -13.25
C ALA A 120 -4.54 -9.52 -12.20
N LEU A 121 -3.33 -9.63 -11.64
CA LEU A 121 -2.95 -10.59 -10.63
C LEU A 121 -2.89 -9.96 -9.24
N ILE A 122 -2.80 -8.63 -9.16
CA ILE A 122 -2.74 -7.88 -7.90
C ILE A 122 -3.48 -6.55 -8.01
N GLU A 123 -4.10 -6.17 -6.90
CA GLU A 123 -4.66 -4.85 -6.65
C GLU A 123 -4.24 -4.37 -5.26
N VAL A 124 -3.82 -3.11 -5.17
CA VAL A 124 -3.53 -2.45 -3.89
C VAL A 124 -4.40 -1.21 -3.73
N SER A 125 -4.97 -1.02 -2.55
CA SER A 125 -5.60 0.24 -2.15
C SER A 125 -5.04 0.68 -0.81
N ALA A 126 -5.18 1.97 -0.48
CA ALA A 126 -4.57 2.50 0.73
C ALA A 126 -5.40 3.58 1.41
N VAL A 127 -5.13 3.72 2.71
CA VAL A 127 -5.41 4.94 3.46
C VAL A 127 -4.06 5.54 3.84
N ALA A 128 -3.85 6.80 3.51
CA ALA A 128 -2.68 7.59 3.90
C ALA A 128 -3.11 8.75 4.79
N ALA A 129 -2.16 9.34 5.52
CA ALA A 129 -2.41 10.55 6.27
C ALA A 129 -1.16 11.43 6.32
N THR A 130 -1.35 12.74 6.27
CA THR A 130 -0.28 13.73 6.42
C THR A 130 -0.60 14.64 7.60
N VAL A 131 0.42 14.99 8.37
CA VAL A 131 0.29 15.98 9.44
C VAL A 131 0.92 17.28 8.95
N PRO A 132 0.24 18.44 9.06
CA PRO A 132 0.83 19.72 8.74
C PRO A 132 2.16 19.90 9.47
N ALA A 133 3.17 20.42 8.76
CA ALA A 133 4.38 20.90 9.42
C ALA A 133 3.97 21.95 10.48
N ARG A 134 4.64 21.96 11.63
CA ARG A 134 4.46 23.04 12.61
C ARG A 134 4.69 24.37 11.87
N GLN A 135 3.68 25.21 11.84
CA GLN A 135 3.87 26.62 11.55
C GLN A 135 4.31 27.23 12.89
N ASP A 136 5.58 27.59 12.98
CA ASP A 136 6.14 28.30 14.13
C ASP A 136 5.62 29.74 14.18
#